data_AF-A0A938SXZ4-F1
#
_entry.id   AF-A0A938SXZ4-F1
#
_cell.length_a   1.000
_cell.length_b   1.000
_cell.length_c   1.000
_cell.angle_alpha   90.00
_cell.angle_beta   90.00
_cell.angle_gamma   90.00
#
_symmetry.space_group_name_H-M   'P 1'
#
loop_
_entity.id
_entity.type
_entity.pdbx_description
1 polymer ?
#
loop_
_entity_poly.entity_id
_entity_poly.type
_entity_poly.pdbx_seq_one_letter_code
_entity_poly.pdbx_strand_id
1 'polypeptide(L)'
;MRSRLMGLALALIAGASAVRAEPPAALALPADSLLAALIAESLAARPELAAARAEQVAREERVPAAGALPDPMLEVGLQNDGFERLEIGSMEQSSVTLMAAQTLPWPGKRGLREEAAALAAQSAASVLERAALDTEAAVRGAYLELRLARARLALLARLQSLWVQATAVAEARYAAGTGAQLELLRAQLEGSRLAQRRALLLAAERQQVQALNRLCGRPLDTPIAIGAEPSGLALAPRPAPAEILAASRAASPELAAARLALSAAESGRALAARERWPDLVLKAGLMPRGGDFDPMWTLSLGATLPLFAGRKQNRLLAASEAEQLARRHELEALEQALALRVAEREALLVALAETIRLYETGLLQQSTTLTESALAGYAAGTLGFAALAEASAGRLADEDGYLASLAEAQRLAIAAAAISLTPAPTPGVSLAAPAMGGMAAMPAAPARGEAMTDQASPAPPGAASPAPTPMPGM
;
A
#
# COMPACT_ATOMS: atom_id res chain seq x y z
N MET A 1 70.26 15.22 -14.34
CA MET A 1 70.17 14.93 -15.79
C MET A 1 69.49 13.59 -15.98
N ARG A 2 68.45 13.47 -16.84
CA ARG A 2 67.90 12.23 -17.47
C ARG A 2 67.41 11.11 -16.49
N SER A 3 66.34 10.35 -16.73
CA SER A 3 65.27 10.41 -17.73
C SER A 3 64.06 9.54 -17.32
N ARG A 4 62.86 10.14 -17.39
CA ARG A 4 61.55 9.61 -17.84
C ARG A 4 61.36 8.10 -18.09
N LEU A 5 60.27 7.56 -17.51
CA LEU A 5 59.29 6.57 -18.02
C LEU A 5 58.31 6.31 -16.84
N MET A 6 57.15 6.95 -16.67
CA MET A 6 56.00 7.18 -17.56
C MET A 6 55.24 5.89 -17.92
N GLY A 7 54.51 5.33 -16.94
CA GLY A 7 53.47 4.32 -17.13
C GLY A 7 52.11 4.91 -16.75
N LEU A 8 51.30 5.26 -17.74
CA LEU A 8 50.02 5.95 -17.57
C LEU A 8 48.86 4.94 -17.56
N ALA A 9 48.45 4.49 -16.37
CA ALA A 9 47.28 3.63 -16.21
C ALA A 9 45.99 4.45 -16.25
N LEU A 10 45.47 4.68 -17.46
CA LEU A 10 44.19 5.36 -17.69
C LEU A 10 43.04 4.42 -17.30
N ALA A 11 42.54 4.54 -16.06
CA ALA A 11 41.37 3.80 -15.63
C ALA A 11 40.12 4.29 -16.39
N LEU A 12 39.56 3.43 -17.24
CA LEU A 12 38.29 3.71 -17.92
C LEU A 12 37.18 3.89 -16.88
N ILE A 13 36.60 5.08 -16.83
CA ILE A 13 35.31 5.31 -16.18
C ILE A 13 34.25 4.71 -17.10
N ALA A 14 33.99 3.42 -16.91
CA ALA A 14 32.85 2.75 -17.54
C ALA A 14 31.57 3.29 -16.90
N GLY A 15 31.01 4.34 -17.49
CA GLY A 15 29.69 4.85 -17.13
C GLY A 15 28.65 3.78 -17.39
N ALA A 16 28.26 3.06 -16.33
CA ALA A 16 27.12 2.16 -16.35
C ALA A 16 25.84 3.00 -16.53
N SER A 17 25.53 3.33 -17.78
CA SER A 17 24.20 3.79 -18.15
C SER A 17 23.22 2.75 -17.66
N ALA A 18 22.39 3.11 -16.68
CA ALA A 18 21.29 2.27 -16.26
C ALA A 18 20.38 2.06 -17.47
N VAL A 19 20.53 0.92 -18.14
CA VAL A 19 19.53 0.43 -19.09
C VAL A 19 18.28 0.21 -18.25
N ARG A 20 17.40 1.20 -18.28
CA ARG A 20 16.08 1.12 -17.68
C ARG A 20 15.37 0.01 -18.45
N ALA A 21 15.36 -1.19 -17.85
CA ALA A 21 14.70 -2.33 -18.42
C ALA A 21 13.22 -1.95 -18.59
N GLU A 22 12.82 -1.73 -19.83
CA GLU A 22 11.45 -1.43 -20.18
C GLU A 22 10.63 -2.67 -19.77
N PRO A 23 9.68 -2.55 -18.83
CA PRO A 23 8.97 -3.72 -18.32
C PRO A 23 8.24 -4.39 -19.50
N PRO A 24 8.20 -5.74 -19.56
CA PRO A 24 7.56 -6.45 -20.67
C PRO A 24 6.11 -5.96 -20.80
N ALA A 25 5.81 -5.35 -21.96
CA ALA A 25 4.68 -4.44 -22.21
C ALA A 25 3.47 -4.63 -21.29
N ALA A 26 3.48 -3.91 -20.16
CA ALA A 26 2.44 -4.01 -19.15
C ALA A 26 1.13 -3.44 -19.73
N LEU A 27 0.13 -4.31 -19.90
CA LEU A 27 -1.31 -4.03 -20.06
C LEU A 27 -1.62 -2.59 -20.50
N ALA A 28 -1.36 -2.30 -21.78
CA ALA A 28 -1.60 -1.00 -22.37
C ALA A 28 -3.11 -0.71 -22.47
N LEU A 29 -3.68 -0.21 -21.37
CA LEU A 29 -4.98 0.45 -21.39
C LEU A 29 -4.95 1.57 -22.44
N PRO A 30 -6.06 1.81 -23.18
CA PRO A 30 -6.10 2.83 -24.22
C PRO A 30 -5.63 4.18 -23.67
N ALA A 31 -4.79 4.88 -24.44
CA ALA A 31 -4.06 6.07 -24.01
C ALA A 31 -4.97 7.28 -23.79
N ASP A 32 -5.69 7.26 -22.68
CA ASP A 32 -6.57 8.32 -22.23
C ASP A 32 -5.71 9.48 -21.70
N SER A 33 -5.61 10.54 -22.51
CA SER A 33 -4.82 11.74 -22.19
C SER A 33 -5.23 12.41 -20.87
N LEU A 34 -6.51 12.28 -20.45
CA LEU A 34 -6.99 12.79 -19.18
C LEU A 34 -6.44 11.94 -18.03
N LEU A 35 -6.50 10.62 -18.13
CA LEU A 35 -5.92 9.72 -17.12
C LEU A 35 -4.41 9.95 -16.97
N ALA A 36 -3.68 10.09 -18.08
CA ALA A 36 -2.24 10.39 -18.06
C ALA A 36 -1.93 11.72 -17.34
N ALA A 37 -2.72 12.77 -17.60
CA ALA A 37 -2.58 14.06 -16.92
C ALA A 37 -2.88 13.95 -15.41
N LEU A 38 -3.93 13.22 -15.02
CA LEU A 38 -4.31 13.02 -13.61
C LEU A 38 -3.25 12.22 -12.84
N ILE A 39 -2.62 11.22 -13.47
CA ILE A 39 -1.49 10.47 -12.89
C ILE A 39 -0.29 11.41 -12.70
N ALA A 40 0.10 12.18 -13.72
CA ALA A 40 1.24 13.09 -13.65
C ALA A 40 1.05 14.18 -12.57
N GLU A 41 -0.15 14.75 -12.47
CA GLU A 41 -0.49 15.75 -11.45
C GLU A 41 -0.45 15.15 -10.04
N SER A 42 -1.00 13.94 -9.85
CA SER A 42 -0.93 13.22 -8.56
C SER A 42 0.51 12.90 -8.16
N LEU A 43 1.34 12.40 -9.08
CA LEU A 43 2.77 12.13 -8.81
C LEU A 43 3.58 13.39 -8.45
N ALA A 44 3.14 14.57 -8.88
CA ALA A 44 3.75 15.85 -8.55
C ALA A 44 3.23 16.43 -7.22
N ALA A 45 1.92 16.44 -7.01
CA ALA A 45 1.26 17.14 -5.90
C ALA A 45 1.11 16.34 -4.60
N ARG A 46 1.23 15.00 -4.66
CA ARG A 46 0.86 14.13 -3.53
C ARG A 46 1.79 14.26 -2.31
N PRO A 47 1.28 14.63 -1.11
CA PRO A 47 2.10 14.78 0.10
C PRO A 47 2.82 13.52 0.55
N GLU A 48 2.23 12.34 0.40
CA GLU A 48 2.88 11.08 0.78
C GLU A 48 4.15 10.79 -0.05
N LEU A 49 4.17 11.21 -1.32
CA LEU A 49 5.38 11.14 -2.16
C LEU A 49 6.43 12.17 -1.76
N ALA A 50 6.01 13.37 -1.37
CA ALA A 50 6.92 14.39 -0.85
C ALA A 50 7.59 13.92 0.46
N ALA A 51 6.84 13.27 1.34
CA ALA A 51 7.36 12.67 2.57
C ALA A 51 8.36 11.54 2.27
N ALA A 52 8.04 10.61 1.37
CA ALA A 52 8.95 9.52 0.97
C ALA A 52 10.24 10.04 0.31
N ARG A 53 10.16 11.08 -0.54
CA ARG A 53 11.34 11.76 -1.11
C ARG A 53 12.20 12.40 -0.03
N ALA A 54 11.59 13.11 0.93
CA ALA A 54 12.32 13.75 2.03
C ALA A 54 12.99 12.71 2.94
N GLU A 55 12.35 11.55 3.17
CA GLU A 55 12.96 10.46 3.92
C GLU A 55 14.14 9.82 3.17
N GLN A 56 14.02 9.62 1.84
CA GLN A 56 15.13 9.16 1.01
C GLN A 56 16.34 10.08 1.13
N VAL A 57 16.18 11.39 0.89
CA VAL A 57 17.26 12.39 1.03
C VAL A 57 17.86 12.36 2.43
N ALA A 58 17.01 12.28 3.48
CA ALA A 58 17.49 12.17 4.85
C ALA A 58 18.28 10.88 5.14
N ARG A 59 18.09 9.78 4.38
CA ARG A 59 18.92 8.57 4.49
C ARG A 59 20.18 8.66 3.64
N GLU A 60 20.13 9.31 2.47
CA GLU A 60 21.31 9.60 1.64
C GLU A 60 22.33 10.46 2.40
N GLU A 61 21.90 11.53 3.07
CA GLU A 61 22.77 12.38 3.91
C GLU A 61 23.37 11.64 5.13
N ARG A 62 22.76 10.53 5.58
CA ARG A 62 23.31 9.69 6.65
C ARG A 62 24.45 8.79 6.18
N VAL A 63 24.60 8.55 4.87
CA VAL A 63 25.68 7.71 4.31
C VAL A 63 27.07 8.29 4.61
N PRO A 64 27.41 9.53 4.19
CA PRO A 64 28.73 10.11 4.50
C PRO A 64 28.94 10.30 6.01
N ALA A 65 27.87 10.60 6.77
CA ALA A 65 27.93 10.71 8.22
C ALA A 65 28.29 9.37 8.90
N ALA A 66 27.78 8.24 8.40
CA ALA A 66 28.11 6.91 8.92
C ALA A 66 29.55 6.47 8.60
N GLY A 67 30.10 6.95 7.47
CA GLY A 67 31.49 6.74 7.06
C GLY A 67 32.50 7.68 7.73
N ALA A 68 32.06 8.76 8.39
CA ALA A 68 32.92 9.77 9.00
C ALA A 68 33.82 9.22 10.13
N LEU A 69 34.83 9.99 10.53
CA LEU A 69 35.50 9.78 11.81
C LEU A 69 34.59 10.28 12.95
N PRO A 70 34.66 9.67 14.16
CA PRO A 70 34.13 10.30 15.36
C PRO A 70 34.75 11.68 15.57
N ASP A 71 33.99 12.62 16.13
CA ASP A 71 34.49 13.97 16.39
C ASP A 71 35.73 13.96 17.30
N PRO A 72 36.72 14.85 17.06
CA PRO A 72 37.84 15.03 17.96
C PRO A 72 37.36 15.67 19.28
N MET A 73 37.82 15.13 20.41
CA MET A 73 37.55 15.68 21.73
C MET A 73 38.66 16.65 22.12
N LEU A 74 38.30 17.86 22.55
CA LEU A 74 39.21 18.81 23.18
C LEU A 74 39.01 18.75 24.70
N GLU A 75 40.05 18.36 25.44
CA GLU A 75 40.08 18.23 26.89
C GLU A 75 40.93 19.38 27.46
N VAL A 76 40.34 20.25 28.28
CA VAL A 76 41.06 21.24 29.08
C VAL A 76 41.01 20.81 30.53
N GLY A 77 42.18 20.60 31.14
CA GLY A 77 42.33 20.09 32.49
C GLY A 77 43.26 20.95 33.33
N LEU A 78 43.21 20.72 34.64
CA LEU A 78 44.15 21.27 35.61
C LEU A 78 44.70 20.09 36.42
N GLN A 79 46.02 20.01 36.52
CA GLN A 79 46.72 19.16 37.47
C GLN A 79 47.36 20.06 38.52
N ASN A 80 47.13 19.78 39.80
CA ASN A 80 47.61 20.58 40.92
C ASN A 80 48.19 19.65 41.99
N ASP A 81 49.27 20.08 42.64
CA ASP A 81 49.78 19.41 43.83
C ASP A 81 49.05 19.92 45.07
N GLY A 82 48.58 19.01 45.92
CA GLY A 82 47.71 19.33 47.06
C GLY A 82 46.34 19.95 46.73
N PHE A 83 45.59 20.29 47.80
CA PHE A 83 44.21 20.81 47.72
C PHE A 83 44.02 22.20 48.36
N GLU A 84 45.04 22.76 49.01
CA GLU A 84 44.90 24.00 49.80
C GLU A 84 44.94 25.28 48.95
N ARG A 85 45.74 25.30 47.87
CA ARG A 85 45.78 26.39 46.89
C ARG A 85 46.19 25.89 45.51
N LEU A 86 45.99 26.74 44.50
CA LEU A 86 46.55 26.55 43.16
C LEU A 86 48.06 26.82 43.19
N GLU A 87 48.86 25.83 42.80
CA GLU A 87 50.34 25.88 42.83
C GLU A 87 50.96 25.85 41.42
N ILE A 88 50.18 26.20 40.39
CA ILE A 88 50.65 26.40 39.00
C ILE A 88 51.84 27.38 39.03
N GLY A 89 52.98 26.95 38.48
CA GLY A 89 54.22 27.72 38.46
C GLY A 89 54.96 27.84 39.80
N SER A 90 54.43 27.24 40.88
CA SER A 90 55.12 27.10 42.17
C SER A 90 55.69 25.68 42.35
N MET A 91 54.97 24.65 41.92
CA MET A 91 55.41 23.25 42.00
C MET A 91 55.57 22.63 40.61
N GLU A 92 56.58 21.77 40.46
CA GLU A 92 56.93 21.13 39.19
C GLU A 92 55.81 20.23 38.61
N GLN A 93 54.95 19.66 39.46
CA GLN A 93 53.86 18.76 39.06
C GLN A 93 52.53 19.48 38.78
N SER A 94 52.45 20.79 39.06
CA SER A 94 51.24 21.59 38.80
C SER A 94 51.26 22.15 37.38
N SER A 95 50.21 21.89 36.59
CA SER A 95 50.10 22.34 35.19
C SER A 95 48.67 22.54 34.73
N VAL A 96 48.48 23.46 33.78
CA VAL A 96 47.26 23.49 32.96
C VAL A 96 47.48 22.55 31.78
N THR A 97 46.50 21.72 31.46
CA THR A 97 46.58 20.69 30.43
C THR A 97 45.63 21.04 29.29
N LEU A 98 46.14 21.07 28.06
CA LEU A 98 45.36 21.24 26.83
C LEU A 98 45.62 20.02 25.93
N MET A 99 44.66 19.10 25.85
CA MET A 99 44.76 17.87 25.06
C MET A 99 43.70 17.80 23.97
N ALA A 100 44.07 17.27 22.81
CA ALA A 100 43.16 16.82 21.76
C ALA A 100 43.22 15.29 21.65
N ALA A 101 42.06 14.65 21.52
CA ALA A 101 41.93 13.20 21.41
C ALA A 101 41.09 12.83 20.17
N GLN A 102 41.65 12.01 19.28
CA GLN A 102 40.96 11.46 18.12
C GLN A 102 40.76 9.95 18.30
N THR A 103 39.50 9.50 18.26
CA THR A 103 39.21 8.07 18.15
C THR A 103 39.35 7.63 16.69
N LEU A 104 40.13 6.59 16.45
CA LEU A 104 40.39 5.96 15.16
C LEU A 104 39.79 4.54 15.21
N PRO A 105 38.56 4.33 14.69
CA PRO A 105 37.95 3.02 14.69
C PRO A 105 38.78 1.99 13.92
N TRP A 106 38.75 0.73 14.35
CA TRP A 106 39.53 -0.33 13.68
C TRP A 106 39.23 -0.39 12.16
N PRO A 107 40.25 -0.60 11.29
CA PRO A 107 40.07 -0.58 9.84
C PRO A 107 38.85 -1.35 9.33
N GLY A 108 38.05 -0.66 8.52
CA GLY A 108 36.82 -1.17 7.90
C GLY A 108 35.58 -1.23 8.80
N LYS A 109 35.63 -0.89 10.10
CA LYS A 109 34.38 -0.64 10.87
C LYS A 109 33.57 0.50 10.24
N ARG A 110 34.24 1.60 9.84
CA ARG A 110 33.64 2.76 9.17
C ARG A 110 33.00 2.39 7.83
N GLY A 111 33.74 1.70 6.96
CA GLY A 111 33.23 1.26 5.66
C GLY A 111 31.98 0.35 5.77
N LEU A 112 31.91 -0.54 6.76
CA LEU A 112 30.71 -1.36 6.98
C LEU A 112 29.51 -0.56 7.52
N ARG A 113 29.74 0.53 8.27
CA ARG A 113 28.67 1.46 8.72
C ARG A 113 28.16 2.29 7.53
N GLU A 114 29.06 2.77 6.69
CA GLU A 114 28.75 3.48 5.44
C GLU A 114 28.00 2.58 4.45
N GLU A 115 28.43 1.33 4.26
CA GLU A 115 27.76 0.34 3.42
C GLU A 115 26.34 0.01 3.92
N ALA A 116 26.18 -0.25 5.23
CA ALA A 116 24.86 -0.47 5.82
C ALA A 116 23.93 0.75 5.68
N ALA A 117 24.47 1.97 5.84
CA ALA A 117 23.72 3.20 5.61
C ALA A 117 23.34 3.39 4.13
N ALA A 118 24.25 3.08 3.20
CA ALA A 118 24.00 3.16 1.76
C ALA A 118 22.91 2.18 1.30
N LEU A 119 22.91 0.95 1.85
CA LEU A 119 21.87 -0.04 1.59
C LEU A 119 20.51 0.38 2.18
N ALA A 120 20.50 1.01 3.35
CA ALA A 120 19.29 1.59 3.94
C ALA A 120 18.74 2.81 3.17
N ALA A 121 19.62 3.59 2.52
CA ALA A 121 19.24 4.67 1.61
C ALA A 121 18.68 4.13 0.28
N GLN A 122 19.31 3.12 -0.32
CA GLN A 122 18.78 2.43 -1.50
C GLN A 122 17.40 1.79 -1.21
N SER A 123 17.22 1.21 -0.02
CA SER A 123 15.91 0.68 0.42
C SER A 123 14.84 1.78 0.51
N ALA A 124 15.21 3.03 0.83
CA ALA A 124 14.28 4.17 0.80
C ALA A 124 13.81 4.51 -0.62
N ALA A 125 14.69 4.40 -1.62
CA ALA A 125 14.32 4.60 -3.02
C ALA A 125 13.28 3.56 -3.48
N SER A 126 13.39 2.30 -3.07
CA SER A 126 12.36 1.28 -3.32
C SER A 126 11.03 1.58 -2.60
N VAL A 127 11.06 2.19 -1.41
CA VAL A 127 9.83 2.67 -0.73
C VAL A 127 9.19 3.83 -1.48
N LEU A 128 9.98 4.76 -2.04
CA LEU A 128 9.47 5.82 -2.91
C LEU A 128 8.85 5.26 -4.21
N GLU A 129 9.49 4.25 -4.82
CA GLU A 129 8.98 3.58 -6.02
C GLU A 129 7.65 2.87 -5.74
N ARG A 130 7.55 2.13 -4.63
CA ARG A 130 6.28 1.55 -4.14
C ARG A 130 5.19 2.61 -4.00
N ALA A 131 5.50 3.73 -3.33
CA ALA A 131 4.55 4.82 -3.13
C ALA A 131 4.12 5.47 -4.46
N ALA A 132 5.00 5.53 -5.47
CA ALA A 132 4.67 6.01 -6.81
C ALA A 132 3.71 5.05 -7.54
N LEU A 133 3.99 3.74 -7.52
CA LEU A 133 3.10 2.71 -8.07
C LEU A 133 1.72 2.71 -7.38
N ASP A 134 1.67 2.87 -6.05
CA ASP A 134 0.42 2.97 -5.30
C ASP A 134 -0.36 4.26 -5.62
N THR A 135 0.35 5.33 -5.98
CA THR A 135 -0.26 6.58 -6.43
C THR A 135 -0.90 6.42 -7.81
N GLU A 136 -0.18 5.82 -8.75
CA GLU A 136 -0.73 5.50 -10.07
C GLU A 136 -1.91 4.53 -9.96
N ALA A 137 -1.80 3.47 -9.15
CA ALA A 137 -2.87 2.51 -8.91
C ALA A 137 -4.11 3.16 -8.31
N ALA A 138 -3.95 4.05 -7.32
CA ALA A 138 -5.06 4.78 -6.71
C ALA A 138 -5.77 5.71 -7.71
N VAL A 139 -5.02 6.42 -8.55
CA VAL A 139 -5.60 7.28 -9.59
C VAL A 139 -6.34 6.44 -10.65
N ARG A 140 -5.73 5.38 -11.16
CA ARG A 140 -6.36 4.45 -12.12
C ARG A 140 -7.63 3.80 -11.55
N GLY A 141 -7.60 3.39 -10.28
CA GLY A 141 -8.76 2.83 -9.57
C GLY A 141 -9.89 3.84 -9.41
N ALA A 142 -9.60 5.05 -8.92
CA ALA A 142 -10.62 6.11 -8.79
C ALA A 142 -11.20 6.53 -10.15
N TYR A 143 -10.37 6.56 -11.20
CA TYR A 143 -10.78 6.85 -12.57
C TYR A 143 -11.76 5.80 -13.12
N LEU A 144 -11.46 4.53 -12.87
CA LEU A 144 -12.31 3.39 -13.21
C LEU A 144 -13.66 3.44 -12.48
N GLU A 145 -13.67 3.62 -11.16
CA GLU A 145 -14.91 3.68 -10.38
C GLU A 145 -15.79 4.87 -10.79
N LEU A 146 -15.19 6.02 -11.15
CA LEU A 146 -15.92 7.16 -11.69
C LEU A 146 -16.53 6.86 -13.08
N ARG A 147 -15.80 6.19 -13.97
CA ARG A 147 -16.35 5.70 -15.26
C ARG A 147 -17.51 4.73 -15.04
N LEU A 148 -17.35 3.77 -14.12
CA LEU A 148 -18.38 2.78 -13.79
C LEU A 148 -19.65 3.45 -13.23
N ALA A 149 -19.51 4.41 -12.31
CA ALA A 149 -20.64 5.18 -11.78
C ALA A 149 -21.39 5.93 -12.89
N ARG A 150 -20.68 6.56 -13.83
CA ARG A 150 -21.28 7.28 -14.97
C ARG A 150 -21.93 6.34 -15.99
N ALA A 151 -21.32 5.20 -16.29
CA ALA A 151 -21.92 4.16 -17.15
C ALA A 151 -23.24 3.63 -16.55
N ARG A 152 -23.25 3.37 -15.24
CA ARG A 152 -24.46 2.96 -14.50
C ARG A 152 -25.55 4.04 -14.48
N LEU A 153 -25.18 5.31 -14.35
CA LEU A 153 -26.13 6.44 -14.47
C LEU A 153 -26.74 6.53 -15.89
N ALA A 154 -25.93 6.31 -16.94
CA ALA A 154 -26.41 6.26 -18.32
C ALA A 154 -27.32 5.05 -18.59
N LEU A 155 -27.03 3.88 -18.00
CA LEU A 155 -27.90 2.71 -18.00
C LEU A 155 -29.25 3.00 -17.31
N LEU A 156 -29.25 3.55 -16.10
CA LEU A 156 -30.49 3.93 -15.42
C LEU A 156 -31.29 4.98 -16.21
N ALA A 157 -30.64 5.93 -16.88
CA ALA A 157 -31.33 6.93 -17.71
C ALA A 157 -32.03 6.29 -18.92
N ARG A 158 -31.37 5.35 -19.62
CA ARG A 158 -31.98 4.56 -20.71
C ARG A 158 -33.20 3.79 -20.21
N LEU A 159 -33.08 3.06 -19.10
CA LEU A 159 -34.20 2.32 -18.50
C LEU A 159 -35.32 3.25 -18.05
N GLN A 160 -35.01 4.37 -17.38
CA GLN A 160 -36.02 5.33 -16.93
C GLN A 160 -36.88 5.86 -18.09
N SER A 161 -36.30 6.03 -19.28
CA SER A 161 -37.06 6.43 -20.48
C SER A 161 -38.07 5.37 -20.94
N LEU A 162 -37.71 4.08 -20.88
CA LEU A 162 -38.59 2.95 -21.20
C LEU A 162 -39.70 2.81 -20.15
N TRP A 163 -39.39 3.01 -18.87
CA TRP A 163 -40.37 2.96 -17.79
C TRP A 163 -41.39 4.10 -17.82
N VAL A 164 -41.01 5.30 -18.27
CA VAL A 164 -41.96 6.40 -18.53
C VAL A 164 -42.98 6.00 -19.62
N GLN A 165 -42.52 5.37 -20.70
CA GLN A 165 -43.41 4.87 -21.76
C GLN A 165 -44.35 3.77 -21.25
N ALA A 166 -43.82 2.79 -20.51
CA ALA A 166 -44.63 1.72 -19.92
C ALA A 166 -45.70 2.24 -18.94
N THR A 167 -45.36 3.27 -18.15
CA THR A 167 -46.31 3.92 -17.23
C THR A 167 -47.43 4.62 -17.98
N ALA A 168 -47.12 5.37 -19.04
CA ALA A 168 -48.13 6.04 -19.86
C ALA A 168 -49.11 5.05 -20.53
N VAL A 169 -48.62 3.87 -20.96
CA VAL A 169 -49.48 2.78 -21.47
C VAL A 169 -50.39 2.22 -20.37
N ALA A 170 -49.86 2.02 -19.15
CA ALA A 170 -50.65 1.56 -18.01
C ALA A 170 -51.75 2.57 -17.61
N GLU A 171 -51.43 3.86 -17.60
CA GLU A 171 -52.38 4.96 -17.34
C GLU A 171 -53.49 5.00 -18.39
N ALA A 172 -53.14 4.94 -19.68
CA ALA A 172 -54.12 4.94 -20.77
C ALA A 172 -55.06 3.73 -20.72
N ARG A 173 -54.52 2.52 -20.44
CA ARG A 173 -55.32 1.30 -20.31
C ARG A 173 -56.24 1.34 -19.08
N TYR A 174 -55.76 1.87 -17.94
CA TYR A 174 -56.59 2.05 -16.75
C TYR A 174 -57.72 3.06 -16.98
N ALA A 175 -57.42 4.21 -17.60
CA ALA A 175 -58.42 5.22 -17.95
C ALA A 175 -59.48 4.70 -18.94
N ALA A 176 -59.09 3.82 -19.87
CA ALA A 176 -60.00 3.14 -20.79
C ALA A 176 -60.75 1.94 -20.18
N GLY A 177 -60.51 1.59 -18.91
CA GLY A 177 -61.11 0.43 -18.24
C GLY A 177 -60.59 -0.95 -18.72
N THR A 178 -59.52 -0.99 -19.52
CA THR A 178 -58.93 -2.20 -20.11
C THR A 178 -57.63 -2.65 -19.44
N GLY A 179 -57.19 -1.93 -18.40
CA GLY A 179 -56.04 -2.25 -17.57
C GLY A 179 -56.41 -2.27 -16.08
N ALA A 180 -55.77 -3.15 -15.31
CA ALA A 180 -56.01 -3.24 -13.88
C ALA A 180 -55.24 -2.14 -13.11
N GLN A 181 -55.86 -1.55 -12.08
CA GLN A 181 -55.22 -0.55 -11.21
C GLN A 181 -53.88 -1.03 -10.62
N LEU A 182 -53.75 -2.33 -10.38
CA LEU A 182 -52.52 -2.96 -9.89
C LEU A 182 -51.34 -2.82 -10.86
N GLU A 183 -51.57 -2.78 -12.18
CA GLU A 183 -50.49 -2.57 -13.15
C GLU A 183 -49.94 -1.14 -13.07
N LEU A 184 -50.83 -0.14 -12.98
CA LEU A 184 -50.47 1.26 -12.80
C LEU A 184 -49.67 1.48 -11.51
N LEU A 185 -50.15 0.92 -10.38
CA LEU A 185 -49.45 1.02 -9.09
C LEU A 185 -48.07 0.34 -9.12
N ARG A 186 -47.91 -0.76 -9.87
CA ARG A 186 -46.61 -1.41 -10.08
C ARG A 186 -45.66 -0.55 -10.93
N ALA A 187 -46.16 0.09 -11.98
CA ALA A 187 -45.37 1.01 -12.81
C ALA A 187 -44.83 2.21 -12.01
N GLN A 188 -45.69 2.84 -11.20
CA GLN A 188 -45.31 3.95 -10.32
C GLN A 188 -44.31 3.53 -9.24
N LEU A 189 -44.43 2.30 -8.71
CA LEU A 189 -43.48 1.73 -7.75
C LEU A 189 -42.09 1.50 -8.38
N GLU A 190 -41.99 0.96 -9.59
CA GLU A 190 -40.70 0.82 -10.28
C GLU A 190 -40.07 2.16 -10.63
N GLY A 191 -40.86 3.14 -11.09
CA GLY A 191 -40.39 4.52 -11.29
C GLY A 191 -39.76 5.10 -10.02
N SER A 192 -40.38 4.87 -8.86
CA SER A 192 -39.88 5.30 -7.56
C SER A 192 -38.58 4.58 -7.16
N ARG A 193 -38.47 3.26 -7.43
CA ARG A 193 -37.26 2.46 -7.19
C ARG A 193 -36.09 2.92 -8.06
N LEU A 194 -36.34 3.30 -9.32
CA LEU A 194 -35.31 3.83 -10.22
C LEU A 194 -34.83 5.21 -9.78
N ALA A 195 -35.73 6.08 -9.33
CA ALA A 195 -35.36 7.37 -8.75
C ALA A 195 -34.48 7.21 -7.50
N GLN A 196 -34.81 6.26 -6.61
CA GLN A 196 -33.98 5.90 -5.45
C GLN A 196 -32.57 5.41 -5.88
N ARG A 197 -32.49 4.46 -6.81
CA ARG A 197 -31.20 3.94 -7.33
C ARG A 197 -30.36 5.04 -7.97
N ARG A 198 -30.98 5.95 -8.72
CA ARG A 198 -30.32 7.11 -9.33
C ARG A 198 -29.75 8.07 -8.29
N ALA A 199 -30.48 8.35 -7.21
CA ALA A 199 -30.00 9.22 -6.13
C ALA A 199 -28.74 8.63 -5.45
N LEU A 200 -28.72 7.31 -5.20
CA LEU A 200 -27.55 6.63 -4.65
C LEU A 200 -26.35 6.65 -5.61
N LEU A 201 -26.55 6.43 -6.91
CA LEU A 201 -25.46 6.51 -7.90
C LEU A 201 -24.92 7.93 -8.09
N LEU A 202 -25.75 8.97 -7.97
CA LEU A 202 -25.29 10.37 -8.01
C LEU A 202 -24.41 10.70 -6.80
N ALA A 203 -24.74 10.18 -5.61
CA ALA A 203 -23.89 10.31 -4.43
C ALA A 203 -22.56 9.56 -4.60
N ALA A 204 -22.60 8.35 -5.17
CA ALA A 204 -21.39 7.57 -5.46
C ALA A 204 -20.50 8.25 -6.53
N GLU A 205 -21.07 8.79 -7.60
CA GLU A 205 -20.35 9.54 -8.63
C GLU A 205 -19.61 10.74 -8.02
N ARG A 206 -20.30 11.54 -7.20
CA ARG A 206 -19.69 12.67 -6.49
C ARG A 206 -18.57 12.21 -5.56
N GLN A 207 -18.75 11.10 -4.83
CA GLN A 207 -17.70 10.54 -3.98
C GLN A 207 -16.44 10.17 -4.79
N GLN A 208 -16.58 9.60 -6.00
CA GLN A 208 -15.41 9.28 -6.84
C GLN A 208 -14.75 10.54 -7.42
N VAL A 209 -15.52 11.56 -7.80
CA VAL A 209 -14.97 12.88 -8.18
C VAL A 209 -14.13 13.47 -7.04
N GLN A 210 -14.66 13.47 -5.81
CA GLN A 210 -13.97 13.99 -4.63
C GLN A 210 -12.72 13.15 -4.28
N ALA A 211 -12.80 11.83 -4.40
CA ALA A 211 -11.66 10.94 -4.19
C ALA A 211 -10.52 11.21 -5.18
N LEU A 212 -10.84 11.40 -6.47
CA LEU A 212 -9.86 11.65 -7.52
C LEU A 212 -9.26 13.06 -7.38
N ASN A 213 -10.08 14.09 -7.13
CA ASN A 213 -9.58 15.45 -6.87
C ASN A 213 -8.65 15.51 -5.65
N ARG A 214 -8.95 14.76 -4.57
CA ARG A 214 -8.06 14.62 -3.42
C ARG A 214 -6.69 14.04 -3.82
N LEU A 215 -6.65 13.02 -4.68
CA LEU A 215 -5.39 12.43 -5.16
C LEU A 215 -4.56 13.43 -5.98
N CYS A 216 -5.20 14.31 -6.74
CA CYS A 216 -4.53 15.35 -7.53
C CYS A 216 -4.23 16.64 -6.75
N GLY A 217 -4.63 16.77 -5.47
CA GLY A 217 -4.47 18.01 -4.70
C GLY A 217 -5.44 19.15 -5.11
N ARG A 218 -6.53 18.83 -5.82
CA ARG A 218 -7.54 19.77 -6.31
C ARG A 218 -8.66 20.00 -5.28
N PRO A 219 -9.42 21.11 -5.37
CA PRO A 219 -10.68 21.27 -4.63
C PRO A 219 -11.64 20.10 -4.90
N LEU A 220 -12.29 19.59 -3.85
CA LEU A 220 -13.01 18.30 -3.89
C LEU A 220 -14.10 18.21 -4.98
N ASP A 221 -14.88 19.27 -5.19
CA ASP A 221 -15.97 19.30 -6.17
C ASP A 221 -15.55 19.81 -7.57
N THR A 222 -14.25 19.81 -7.90
CA THR A 222 -13.77 20.21 -9.24
C THR A 222 -14.32 19.26 -10.32
N PRO A 223 -15.02 19.74 -11.36
CA PRO A 223 -15.58 18.86 -12.39
C PRO A 223 -14.49 18.10 -13.18
N ILE A 224 -14.69 16.80 -13.37
CA ILE A 224 -13.80 15.94 -14.17
C ILE A 224 -14.57 15.47 -15.42
N ALA A 225 -14.07 15.79 -16.61
CA ALA A 225 -14.74 15.55 -17.90
C ALA A 225 -14.42 14.16 -18.48
N ILE A 226 -14.84 13.09 -17.81
CA ILE A 226 -14.73 11.71 -18.30
C ILE A 226 -15.99 11.29 -19.05
N GLY A 227 -15.81 10.69 -20.23
CA GLY A 227 -16.89 10.09 -21.03
C GLY A 227 -17.53 8.86 -20.39
N ALA A 228 -18.80 8.61 -20.69
CA ALA A 228 -19.60 7.56 -20.05
C ALA A 228 -19.42 6.16 -20.67
N GLU A 229 -18.77 6.03 -21.83
CA GLU A 229 -18.61 4.73 -22.49
C GLU A 229 -17.53 3.87 -21.84
N PRO A 230 -17.78 2.56 -21.61
CA PRO A 230 -16.75 1.57 -21.24
C PRO A 230 -15.84 1.17 -22.41
N SER A 231 -16.13 1.61 -23.63
CA SER A 231 -15.47 1.26 -24.89
C SER A 231 -13.94 1.29 -24.79
N GLY A 232 -13.28 0.19 -25.19
CA GLY A 232 -11.82 0.07 -25.23
C GLY A 232 -11.19 -0.99 -24.31
N LEU A 233 -11.96 -1.93 -23.75
CA LEU A 233 -11.44 -3.01 -22.90
C LEU A 233 -11.04 -4.26 -23.66
N ALA A 234 -9.98 -4.14 -24.45
CA ALA A 234 -9.30 -5.31 -24.98
C ALA A 234 -8.49 -6.00 -23.86
N LEU A 235 -8.79 -7.27 -23.58
CA LEU A 235 -7.84 -8.15 -22.90
C LEU A 235 -6.63 -8.32 -23.83
N ALA A 236 -5.47 -7.79 -23.41
CA ALA A 236 -4.23 -7.96 -24.14
C ALA A 236 -3.84 -9.45 -24.23
N PRO A 237 -3.10 -9.87 -25.27
CA PRO A 237 -2.53 -11.22 -25.35
C PRO A 237 -1.75 -11.53 -24.06
N ARG A 238 -2.16 -12.59 -23.36
CA ARG A 238 -1.64 -12.90 -22.03
C ARG A 238 -0.34 -13.72 -22.16
N PRO A 239 0.82 -13.22 -21.66
CA PRO A 239 2.05 -14.01 -21.59
C PRO A 239 1.89 -15.20 -20.63
N ALA A 240 2.86 -16.12 -20.62
CA ALA A 240 2.75 -17.32 -19.81
C ALA A 240 2.84 -17.02 -18.30
N PRO A 241 2.14 -17.79 -17.42
CA PRO A 241 2.21 -17.65 -15.95
C PRO A 241 3.63 -17.43 -15.40
N ALA A 242 4.59 -18.22 -15.91
CA ALA A 242 5.99 -18.17 -15.48
C ALA A 242 6.69 -16.87 -15.88
N GLU A 243 6.36 -16.30 -17.05
CA GLU A 243 6.89 -15.02 -17.53
C GLU A 243 6.36 -13.86 -16.70
N ILE A 244 5.05 -13.88 -16.37
CA ILE A 244 4.40 -12.90 -15.49
C ILE A 244 5.06 -12.91 -14.10
N LEU A 245 5.28 -14.09 -13.52
CA LEU A 245 5.93 -14.22 -12.21
C LEU A 245 7.40 -13.77 -12.26
N ALA A 246 8.15 -14.12 -13.31
CA ALA A 246 9.54 -13.69 -13.47
C ALA A 246 9.64 -12.16 -13.58
N ALA A 247 8.80 -11.54 -14.41
CA ALA A 247 8.72 -10.08 -14.55
C ALA A 247 8.33 -9.41 -13.21
N SER A 248 7.32 -9.94 -12.51
CA SER A 248 6.89 -9.44 -11.20
C SER A 248 8.01 -9.50 -10.15
N ARG A 249 8.80 -10.58 -10.14
CA ARG A 249 9.95 -10.76 -9.22
C ARG A 249 11.14 -9.83 -9.51
N ALA A 250 11.26 -9.38 -10.75
CA ALA A 250 12.28 -8.44 -11.18
C ALA A 250 11.86 -6.98 -10.87
N ALA A 251 10.58 -6.65 -11.01
CA ALA A 251 10.06 -5.29 -10.87
C ALA A 251 9.42 -4.94 -9.52
N SER A 252 9.18 -5.91 -8.62
CA SER A 252 8.60 -5.65 -7.28
C SER A 252 9.54 -4.79 -6.40
N PRO A 253 9.12 -3.58 -5.98
CA PRO A 253 9.91 -2.76 -5.08
C PRO A 253 10.01 -3.35 -3.67
N GLU A 254 9.03 -4.17 -3.25
CA GLU A 254 9.05 -4.86 -1.96
C GLU A 254 10.15 -5.92 -1.90
N LEU A 255 10.32 -6.70 -2.99
CA LEU A 255 11.42 -7.65 -3.10
C LEU A 255 12.77 -6.94 -3.26
N ALA A 256 12.84 -5.82 -3.97
CA ALA A 256 14.04 -4.99 -4.03
C ALA A 256 14.44 -4.48 -2.63
N ALA A 257 13.49 -3.90 -1.88
CA ALA A 257 13.69 -3.42 -0.52
C ALA A 257 14.09 -4.56 0.45
N ALA A 258 13.48 -5.74 0.34
CA ALA A 258 13.80 -6.90 1.17
C ALA A 258 15.20 -7.47 0.88
N ARG A 259 15.62 -7.52 -0.39
CA ARG A 259 16.99 -7.90 -0.78
C ARG A 259 18.01 -6.91 -0.21
N LEU A 260 17.74 -5.60 -0.32
CA LEU A 260 18.60 -4.56 0.25
C LEU A 260 18.66 -4.62 1.79
N ALA A 261 17.54 -4.93 2.46
CA ALA A 261 17.50 -5.14 3.91
C ALA A 261 18.29 -6.37 4.36
N LEU A 262 18.28 -7.45 3.57
CA LEU A 262 19.13 -8.63 3.81
C LEU A 262 20.61 -8.28 3.67
N SER A 263 21.02 -7.59 2.61
CA SER A 263 22.40 -7.11 2.45
C SER A 263 22.81 -6.14 3.57
N ALA A 264 21.92 -5.27 4.03
CA ALA A 264 22.19 -4.39 5.17
C ALA A 264 22.39 -5.18 6.47
N ALA A 265 21.64 -6.26 6.69
CA ALA A 265 21.84 -7.18 7.81
C ALA A 265 23.16 -7.96 7.70
N GLU A 266 23.59 -8.32 6.48
CA GLU A 266 24.91 -8.92 6.22
C GLU A 266 26.06 -7.97 6.58
N SER A 267 25.99 -6.70 6.16
CA SER A 267 26.93 -5.64 6.55
C SER A 267 26.90 -5.39 8.07
N GLY A 268 25.71 -5.39 8.68
CA GLY A 268 25.51 -5.27 10.13
C GLY A 268 26.16 -6.42 10.92
N ARG A 269 25.99 -7.66 10.48
CA ARG A 269 26.67 -8.84 11.06
C ARG A 269 28.18 -8.76 10.88
N ALA A 270 28.67 -8.34 9.71
CA ALA A 270 30.09 -8.13 9.48
C ALA A 270 30.67 -7.04 10.41
N LEU A 271 29.90 -5.97 10.69
CA LEU A 271 30.27 -4.93 11.64
C LEU A 271 30.31 -5.48 13.07
N ALA A 272 29.28 -6.21 13.51
CA ALA A 272 29.23 -6.85 14.82
C ALA A 272 30.40 -7.81 15.05
N ALA A 273 30.80 -8.56 14.01
CA ALA A 273 32.01 -9.39 14.05
C ALA A 273 33.30 -8.55 14.19
N ARG A 274 33.35 -7.35 13.61
CA ARG A 274 34.49 -6.42 13.76
C ARG A 274 34.51 -5.66 15.09
N GLU A 275 33.41 -5.58 15.84
CA GLU A 275 33.40 -4.95 17.19
C GLU A 275 34.19 -5.75 18.25
N ARG A 276 34.74 -6.91 17.88
CA ARG A 276 35.80 -7.62 18.62
C ARG A 276 37.18 -6.98 18.52
N TRP A 277 37.42 -6.08 17.55
CA TRP A 277 38.69 -5.40 17.40
C TRP A 277 38.70 -4.07 18.17
N PRO A 278 39.84 -3.71 18.80
CA PRO A 278 39.94 -2.48 19.58
C PRO A 278 39.86 -1.25 18.68
N ASP A 279 39.17 -0.22 19.13
CA ASP A 279 39.32 1.11 18.54
C ASP A 279 40.53 1.78 19.18
N LEU A 280 41.31 2.49 18.36
CA LEU A 280 42.52 3.18 18.79
C LEU A 280 42.19 4.63 19.16
N VAL A 281 42.87 5.19 20.14
CA VAL A 281 42.71 6.59 20.55
C VAL A 281 44.07 7.25 20.53
N LEU A 282 44.25 8.24 19.67
CA LEU A 282 45.43 9.10 19.66
C LEU A 282 45.13 10.34 20.50
N LYS A 283 45.84 10.55 21.61
CA LYS A 283 45.81 11.83 22.34
C LYS A 283 47.14 12.56 22.21
N ALA A 284 47.09 13.85 21.92
CA ALA A 284 48.26 14.73 21.93
C ALA A 284 47.91 16.02 22.68
N GLY A 285 48.85 16.60 23.42
CA GLY A 285 48.58 17.81 24.18
C GLY A 285 49.81 18.53 24.72
N LEU A 286 49.56 19.74 25.23
CA LEU A 286 50.54 20.60 25.88
C LEU A 286 50.16 20.77 27.35
N MET A 287 51.18 20.87 28.20
CA MET A 287 51.06 21.03 29.65
C MET A 287 51.93 22.20 30.12
N PRO A 288 51.52 23.47 29.87
CA PRO A 288 52.14 24.63 30.49
C PRO A 288 52.10 24.55 32.02
N ARG A 289 53.28 24.57 32.64
CA ARG A 289 53.46 24.55 34.10
C ARG A 289 53.44 25.94 34.73
N GLY A 290 53.90 26.97 34.01
CA GLY A 290 54.03 28.34 34.53
C GLY A 290 55.27 28.52 35.42
N GLY A 291 55.46 29.75 35.93
CA GLY A 291 56.67 30.10 36.70
C GLY A 291 57.94 29.94 35.85
N ASP A 292 59.00 29.43 36.47
CA ASP A 292 60.29 29.14 35.82
C ASP A 292 60.34 27.75 35.15
N PHE A 293 59.22 27.02 35.08
CA PHE A 293 59.16 25.66 34.54
C PHE A 293 58.80 25.61 33.06
N ASP A 294 59.64 24.95 32.26
CA ASP A 294 59.36 24.71 30.83
C ASP A 294 58.03 23.97 30.61
N PRO A 295 57.27 24.30 29.55
CA PRO A 295 56.06 23.59 29.18
C PRO A 295 56.38 22.16 28.72
N MET A 296 55.59 21.19 29.18
CA MET A 296 55.70 19.81 28.72
C MET A 296 54.74 19.54 27.56
N TRP A 297 55.00 18.48 26.80
CA TRP A 297 54.08 17.94 25.81
C TRP A 297 53.85 16.46 26.08
N THR A 298 52.71 15.94 25.63
CA THR A 298 52.36 14.53 25.78
C THR A 298 51.77 13.99 24.48
N LEU A 299 52.10 12.74 24.20
CA LEU A 299 51.56 11.95 23.10
C LEU A 299 51.28 10.55 23.63
N SER A 300 50.04 10.09 23.53
CA SER A 300 49.63 8.77 24.03
C SER A 300 48.77 8.04 23.01
N LEU A 301 48.95 6.72 22.98
CA LEU A 301 48.17 5.79 22.17
C LEU A 301 47.39 4.89 23.12
N GLY A 302 46.07 5.05 23.13
CA GLY A 302 45.13 4.17 23.81
C GLY A 302 44.51 3.15 22.86
N ALA A 303 44.01 2.05 23.41
CA ALA A 303 43.23 1.05 22.68
C ALA A 303 42.14 0.47 23.57
N THR A 304 40.90 0.39 23.06
CA THR A 304 39.77 -0.16 23.82
C THR A 304 39.84 -1.69 23.88
N LEU A 305 40.23 -2.28 25.02
CA LEU A 305 40.23 -3.74 25.18
C LEU A 305 38.81 -4.30 25.43
N PRO A 306 38.27 -5.20 24.58
CA PRO A 306 36.97 -5.82 24.79
C PRO A 306 37.07 -7.02 25.77
N LEU A 307 37.41 -6.75 27.03
CA LEU A 307 37.58 -7.77 28.08
C LEU A 307 36.33 -8.67 28.26
N PHE A 308 35.15 -8.14 27.96
CA PHE A 308 33.87 -8.86 28.06
C PHE A 308 33.38 -9.45 26.74
N ALA A 309 34.26 -9.65 25.74
CA ALA A 309 33.89 -10.14 24.40
C ALA A 309 32.97 -11.37 24.41
N GLY A 310 33.23 -12.36 25.27
CA GLY A 310 32.40 -13.56 25.40
C GLY A 310 30.96 -13.32 25.90
N ARG A 311 30.70 -12.22 26.63
CA ARG A 311 29.37 -11.86 27.16
C ARG A 311 28.68 -10.74 26.38
N LYS A 312 29.43 -9.82 25.76
CA LYS A 312 28.91 -8.69 25.00
C LYS A 312 29.04 -8.91 23.49
N GLN A 313 30.24 -8.78 22.92
CA GLN A 313 30.47 -8.85 21.47
C GLN A 313 29.96 -10.15 20.84
N ASN A 314 30.20 -11.31 21.46
CA ASN A 314 29.72 -12.59 20.93
C ASN A 314 28.19 -12.71 20.97
N ARG A 315 27.52 -12.10 21.97
CA ARG A 315 26.05 -12.06 22.05
C ARG A 315 25.44 -11.11 21.03
N LEU A 316 26.10 -9.98 20.77
CA LEU A 316 25.70 -9.04 19.71
C LEU A 316 25.88 -9.65 18.32
N LEU A 317 26.98 -10.36 18.06
CA LEU A 317 27.18 -11.10 16.81
C LEU A 317 26.11 -12.17 16.60
N ALA A 318 25.81 -12.98 17.63
CA ALA A 318 24.75 -13.99 17.56
C ALA A 318 23.35 -13.36 17.35
N ALA A 319 23.10 -12.16 17.89
CA ALA A 319 21.89 -11.40 17.61
C ALA A 319 21.82 -10.96 16.14
N SER A 320 22.89 -10.38 15.59
CA SER A 320 22.96 -10.00 14.17
C SER A 320 22.90 -11.20 13.22
N GLU A 321 23.38 -12.38 13.62
CA GLU A 321 23.19 -13.64 12.91
C GLU A 321 21.70 -14.06 12.87
N ALA A 322 20.99 -13.97 14.00
CA ALA A 322 19.56 -14.23 14.05
C ALA A 322 18.75 -13.20 13.26
N GLU A 323 19.12 -11.91 13.29
CA GLU A 323 18.51 -10.85 12.49
C GLU A 323 18.72 -11.08 10.98
N GLN A 324 19.92 -11.48 10.54
CA GLN A 324 20.16 -11.83 9.14
C GLN A 324 19.30 -13.03 8.69
N LEU A 325 19.21 -14.08 9.53
CA LEU A 325 18.34 -15.23 9.25
C LEU A 325 16.86 -14.84 9.19
N ALA A 326 16.40 -13.93 10.05
CA ALA A 326 15.04 -13.39 9.99
C ALA A 326 14.79 -12.65 8.67
N ARG A 327 15.69 -11.73 8.24
CA ARG A 327 15.58 -11.03 6.95
C ARG A 327 15.56 -11.98 5.75
N ARG A 328 16.30 -13.09 5.81
CA ARG A 328 16.26 -14.12 4.78
C ARG A 328 14.89 -14.79 4.69
N HIS A 329 14.30 -15.20 5.81
CA HIS A 329 12.98 -15.83 5.82
C HIS A 329 11.86 -14.84 5.49
N GLU A 330 12.00 -13.55 5.83
CA GLU A 330 11.10 -12.49 5.36
C GLU A 330 11.12 -12.35 3.84
N LEU A 331 12.31 -12.39 3.21
CA LEU A 331 12.45 -12.39 1.75
C LEU A 331 11.79 -13.63 1.12
N GLU A 332 12.07 -14.82 1.66
CA GLU A 332 11.48 -16.09 1.20
C GLU A 332 9.93 -16.05 1.31
N ALA A 333 9.39 -15.49 2.39
CA ALA A 333 7.94 -15.31 2.58
C ALA A 333 7.33 -14.29 1.60
N LEU A 334 8.03 -13.19 1.30
CA LEU A 334 7.60 -12.21 0.29
C LEU A 334 7.60 -12.81 -1.13
N GLU A 335 8.58 -13.65 -1.47
CA GLU A 335 8.61 -14.34 -2.77
C GLU A 335 7.49 -15.37 -2.92
N GLN A 336 7.11 -16.05 -1.84
CA GLN A 336 5.94 -16.93 -1.79
C GLN A 336 4.63 -16.13 -1.89
N ALA A 337 4.51 -15.02 -1.17
CA ALA A 337 3.35 -14.15 -1.22
C ALA A 337 3.16 -13.59 -2.64
N LEU A 338 4.21 -13.07 -3.28
CA LEU A 338 4.12 -12.57 -4.65
C LEU A 338 3.71 -13.68 -5.64
N ALA A 339 4.26 -14.90 -5.51
CA ALA A 339 3.88 -16.02 -6.35
C ALA A 339 2.40 -16.39 -6.24
N LEU A 340 1.86 -16.44 -5.00
CA LEU A 340 0.43 -16.64 -4.76
C LEU A 340 -0.41 -15.51 -5.40
N ARG A 341 -0.01 -14.25 -5.19
CA ARG A 341 -0.75 -13.06 -5.64
C ARG A 341 -0.81 -12.92 -7.17
N VAL A 342 0.23 -13.39 -7.88
CA VAL A 342 0.23 -13.51 -9.34
C VAL A 342 -0.74 -14.63 -9.77
N ALA A 343 -0.63 -15.83 -9.19
CA ALA A 343 -1.47 -16.97 -9.56
C ALA A 343 -2.97 -16.74 -9.33
N GLU A 344 -3.34 -16.09 -8.21
CA GLU A 344 -4.72 -15.69 -7.91
C GLU A 344 -5.29 -14.73 -8.97
N ARG A 345 -4.56 -13.64 -9.27
CA ARG A 345 -4.96 -12.64 -10.26
C ARG A 345 -5.12 -13.26 -11.63
N GLU A 346 -4.18 -14.14 -12.00
CA GLU A 346 -4.21 -14.84 -13.28
C GLU A 346 -5.45 -15.74 -13.42
N ALA A 347 -5.76 -16.56 -12.40
CA ALA A 347 -6.93 -17.44 -12.40
C ALA A 347 -8.25 -16.64 -12.51
N LEU A 348 -8.34 -15.52 -11.78
CA LEU A 348 -9.52 -14.65 -11.82
C LEU A 348 -9.67 -13.92 -13.16
N LEU A 349 -8.56 -13.45 -13.75
CA LEU A 349 -8.59 -12.83 -15.08
C LEU A 349 -9.06 -13.79 -16.17
N VAL A 350 -8.69 -15.09 -16.08
CA VAL A 350 -9.21 -16.12 -17.01
C VAL A 350 -10.72 -16.30 -16.86
N ALA A 351 -11.21 -16.42 -15.62
CA ALA A 351 -12.64 -16.58 -15.35
C ALA A 351 -13.45 -15.35 -15.80
N LEU A 352 -12.94 -14.14 -15.57
CA LEU A 352 -13.57 -12.89 -15.99
C LEU A 352 -13.56 -12.72 -17.51
N ALA A 353 -12.46 -13.08 -18.19
CA ALA A 353 -12.40 -13.03 -19.66
C ALA A 353 -13.49 -13.89 -20.31
N GLU A 354 -13.71 -15.12 -19.82
CA GLU A 354 -14.78 -15.99 -20.31
C GLU A 354 -16.17 -15.44 -19.94
N THR A 355 -16.34 -14.88 -18.73
CA THR A 355 -17.60 -14.26 -18.29
C THR A 355 -17.98 -13.06 -19.18
N ILE A 356 -17.02 -12.18 -19.47
CA ILE A 356 -17.16 -11.04 -20.39
C ILE A 356 -17.55 -11.53 -21.80
N ARG A 357 -16.87 -12.56 -22.30
CA ARG A 357 -17.16 -13.16 -23.61
C ARG A 357 -18.60 -13.71 -23.69
N LEU A 358 -19.11 -14.33 -22.63
CA LEU A 358 -20.49 -14.85 -22.57
C LEU A 358 -21.52 -13.71 -22.59
N TYR A 359 -21.27 -12.60 -21.88
CA TYR A 359 -22.12 -11.41 -21.95
C TYR A 359 -22.18 -10.83 -23.36
N GLU A 360 -21.03 -10.63 -24.00
CA GLU A 360 -20.91 -10.00 -25.33
C GLU A 360 -21.49 -10.86 -26.45
N THR A 361 -21.26 -12.18 -26.41
CA THR A 361 -21.68 -13.10 -27.47
C THR A 361 -23.12 -13.59 -27.35
N GLY A 362 -23.78 -13.41 -26.19
CA GLY A 362 -25.09 -13.99 -25.91
C GLY A 362 -25.98 -13.12 -25.03
N LEU A 363 -25.70 -13.04 -23.73
CA LEU A 363 -26.66 -12.58 -22.72
C LEU A 363 -27.18 -11.16 -22.99
N LEU A 364 -26.32 -10.23 -23.41
CA LEU A 364 -26.72 -8.84 -23.68
C LEU A 364 -27.65 -8.71 -24.90
N GLN A 365 -27.44 -9.53 -25.94
CA GLN A 365 -28.30 -9.57 -27.13
C GLN A 365 -29.65 -10.23 -26.81
N GLN A 366 -29.62 -11.33 -26.06
CA GLN A 366 -30.79 -12.09 -25.65
C GLN A 366 -31.70 -11.27 -24.72
N SER A 367 -31.15 -10.65 -23.69
CA SER A 367 -31.91 -9.81 -22.73
C SER A 367 -32.46 -8.53 -23.37
N THR A 368 -31.73 -7.92 -24.31
CA THR A 368 -32.21 -6.82 -25.15
C THR A 368 -33.43 -7.25 -25.96
N THR A 369 -33.30 -8.33 -26.74
CA THR A 369 -34.38 -8.86 -27.60
C THR A 369 -35.61 -9.28 -26.78
N LEU A 370 -35.41 -9.90 -25.62
CA LEU A 370 -36.48 -10.30 -24.70
C LEU A 370 -37.24 -9.07 -24.15
N THR A 371 -36.52 -8.02 -23.76
CA THR A 371 -37.13 -6.77 -23.24
C THR A 371 -37.95 -6.06 -24.32
N GLU A 372 -37.42 -5.97 -25.55
CA GLU A 372 -38.11 -5.34 -26.67
C GLU A 372 -39.37 -6.13 -27.08
N SER A 373 -39.28 -7.46 -27.10
CA SER A 373 -40.43 -8.35 -27.34
C SER A 373 -41.50 -8.22 -26.25
N ALA A 374 -41.08 -8.15 -24.98
CA ALA A 374 -41.99 -7.96 -23.85
C ALA A 374 -42.69 -6.59 -23.88
N LEU A 375 -41.98 -5.53 -24.29
CA LEU A 375 -42.53 -4.19 -24.44
C LEU A 375 -43.58 -4.13 -25.57
N ALA A 376 -43.26 -4.72 -26.73
CA ALA A 376 -44.20 -4.81 -27.85
C ALA A 376 -45.46 -5.62 -27.48
N GLY A 377 -45.30 -6.75 -26.80
CA GLY A 377 -46.44 -7.55 -26.33
C GLY A 377 -47.27 -6.85 -25.24
N TYR A 378 -46.65 -6.08 -24.35
CA TYR A 378 -47.38 -5.28 -23.36
C TYR A 378 -48.19 -4.15 -24.01
N ALA A 379 -47.60 -3.45 -24.99
CA ALA A 379 -48.27 -2.40 -25.76
C ALA A 379 -49.44 -2.94 -26.61
N ALA A 380 -49.28 -4.15 -27.17
CA ALA A 380 -50.34 -4.86 -27.90
C ALA A 380 -51.40 -5.51 -26.98
N GLY A 381 -51.19 -5.49 -25.66
CA GLY A 381 -52.08 -6.14 -24.68
C GLY A 381 -52.01 -7.67 -24.63
N THR A 382 -51.07 -8.30 -25.34
CA THR A 382 -50.89 -9.76 -25.36
C THR A 382 -50.07 -10.27 -24.17
N LEU A 383 -49.27 -9.40 -23.54
CA LEU A 383 -48.54 -9.67 -22.30
C LEU A 383 -49.01 -8.73 -21.19
N GLY A 384 -48.97 -9.20 -19.94
CA GLY A 384 -49.22 -8.38 -18.75
C GLY A 384 -47.98 -7.64 -18.28
N PHE A 385 -48.16 -6.58 -17.48
CA PHE A 385 -47.07 -5.71 -17.01
C PHE A 385 -45.94 -6.49 -16.30
N ALA A 386 -46.27 -7.60 -15.62
CA ALA A 386 -45.30 -8.44 -14.91
C ALA A 386 -44.19 -8.99 -15.82
N ALA A 387 -44.53 -9.42 -17.05
CA ALA A 387 -43.56 -9.98 -17.99
C ALA A 387 -42.60 -8.90 -18.53
N LEU A 388 -43.10 -7.68 -18.77
CA LEU A 388 -42.26 -6.53 -19.11
C LEU A 388 -41.32 -6.16 -17.95
N ALA A 389 -41.81 -6.19 -16.72
CA ALA A 389 -41.00 -5.90 -15.54
C ALA A 389 -39.90 -6.94 -15.30
N GLU A 390 -40.22 -8.23 -15.47
CA GLU A 390 -39.26 -9.33 -15.37
C GLU A 390 -38.17 -9.23 -16.45
N ALA A 391 -38.54 -9.05 -17.72
CA ALA A 391 -37.58 -8.88 -18.81
C ALA A 391 -36.67 -7.64 -18.60
N SER A 392 -37.26 -6.51 -18.21
CA SER A 392 -36.50 -5.27 -17.94
C SER A 392 -35.56 -5.39 -16.73
N ALA A 393 -35.97 -6.14 -15.70
CA ALA A 393 -35.13 -6.41 -14.53
C ALA A 393 -33.97 -7.36 -14.88
N GLY A 394 -34.22 -8.39 -15.69
CA GLY A 394 -33.19 -9.28 -16.23
C GLY A 394 -32.15 -8.52 -17.04
N ARG A 395 -32.58 -7.71 -18.01
CA ARG A 395 -31.68 -6.85 -18.81
C ARG A 395 -30.84 -5.88 -17.96
N LEU A 396 -31.42 -5.27 -16.92
CA LEU A 396 -30.65 -4.43 -16.00
C LEU A 396 -29.59 -5.25 -15.23
N ALA A 397 -29.92 -6.46 -14.78
CA ALA A 397 -28.98 -7.33 -14.10
C ALA A 397 -27.85 -7.78 -15.04
N ASP A 398 -28.14 -8.07 -16.31
CA ASP A 398 -27.14 -8.45 -17.31
C ASP A 398 -26.24 -7.26 -17.71
N GLU A 399 -26.79 -6.08 -17.98
CA GLU A 399 -25.99 -4.89 -18.29
C GLU A 399 -25.12 -4.45 -17.09
N ASP A 400 -25.62 -4.54 -15.84
CA ASP A 400 -24.80 -4.25 -14.65
C ASP A 400 -23.75 -5.34 -14.35
N GLY A 401 -24.10 -6.62 -14.54
CA GLY A 401 -23.18 -7.74 -14.38
C GLY A 401 -22.02 -7.70 -15.38
N TYR A 402 -22.29 -7.31 -16.63
CA TYR A 402 -21.26 -7.05 -17.64
C TYR A 402 -20.33 -5.90 -17.21
N LEU A 403 -20.89 -4.75 -16.80
CA LEU A 403 -20.11 -3.60 -16.34
C LEU A 403 -19.27 -3.92 -15.09
N ALA A 404 -19.81 -4.69 -14.15
CA ALA A 404 -19.09 -5.17 -12.97
C ALA A 404 -17.94 -6.13 -13.34
N SER A 405 -18.16 -7.05 -14.28
CA SER A 405 -17.13 -7.99 -14.76
C SER A 405 -15.98 -7.26 -15.46
N LEU A 406 -16.30 -6.29 -16.31
CA LEU A 406 -15.31 -5.41 -16.95
C LEU A 406 -14.51 -4.59 -15.93
N ALA A 407 -15.18 -4.04 -14.91
CA ALA A 407 -14.53 -3.27 -13.87
C ALA A 407 -13.59 -4.14 -13.02
N GLU A 408 -14.00 -5.36 -12.66
CA GLU A 408 -13.14 -6.27 -11.90
C GLU A 408 -11.90 -6.68 -12.70
N ALA A 409 -12.05 -6.99 -13.98
CA ALA A 409 -10.91 -7.28 -14.85
C ALA A 409 -9.90 -6.11 -14.90
N GLN A 410 -10.38 -4.86 -14.95
CA GLN A 410 -9.51 -3.68 -14.83
C GLN A 410 -8.88 -3.53 -13.44
N ARG A 411 -9.61 -3.77 -12.35
CA ARG A 411 -9.06 -3.68 -10.99
C ARG A 411 -7.89 -4.67 -10.82
N LEU A 412 -8.04 -5.90 -11.32
CA LEU A 412 -6.97 -6.89 -11.34
C LEU A 412 -5.80 -6.47 -12.24
N ALA A 413 -6.07 -5.89 -13.41
CA ALA A 413 -5.04 -5.36 -14.31
C ALA A 413 -4.23 -4.21 -13.67
N ILE A 414 -4.91 -3.26 -13.01
CA ILE A 414 -4.29 -2.15 -12.26
C ILE A 414 -3.46 -2.70 -11.10
N ALA A 415 -3.99 -3.66 -10.33
CA ALA A 415 -3.29 -4.28 -9.22
C ALA A 415 -2.09 -5.13 -9.66
N ALA A 416 -2.12 -5.71 -10.87
CA ALA A 416 -1.00 -6.43 -11.46
C ALA A 416 0.08 -5.47 -11.98
N ALA A 417 -0.29 -4.39 -12.68
CA ALA A 417 0.64 -3.35 -13.12
C ALA A 417 1.34 -2.65 -11.94
N ALA A 418 0.63 -2.48 -10.82
CA ALA A 418 1.19 -1.97 -9.58
C ALA A 418 1.92 -3.03 -8.73
N ILE A 419 2.00 -4.29 -9.18
CA ILE A 419 2.63 -5.44 -8.49
C ILE A 419 2.16 -5.55 -7.02
N SER A 420 0.86 -5.34 -6.78
CA SER A 420 0.33 -5.22 -5.43
C SER A 420 0.26 -6.58 -4.72
N LEU A 421 0.78 -6.64 -3.49
CA LEU A 421 0.71 -7.83 -2.63
C LEU A 421 -0.65 -8.03 -1.94
N THR A 422 -1.62 -7.13 -2.18
CA THR A 422 -2.99 -7.28 -1.65
C THR A 422 -3.68 -8.53 -2.23
N PRO A 423 -4.41 -9.30 -1.42
CA PRO A 423 -5.20 -10.43 -1.93
C PRO A 423 -6.20 -9.94 -2.98
N ALA A 424 -6.35 -10.68 -4.06
CA ALA A 424 -7.48 -10.46 -4.95
C ALA A 424 -8.78 -10.84 -4.20
N PRO A 425 -9.90 -10.14 -4.42
CA PRO A 425 -11.17 -10.52 -3.79
C PRO A 425 -11.57 -11.91 -4.26
N THR A 426 -11.88 -12.81 -3.32
CA THR A 426 -12.44 -14.11 -3.67
C THR A 426 -13.84 -13.92 -4.25
N PRO A 427 -14.11 -14.35 -5.50
CA PRO A 427 -15.47 -14.32 -6.03
C PRO A 427 -16.32 -15.25 -5.17
N GLY A 428 -17.31 -14.68 -4.48
CA GLY A 428 -18.28 -15.46 -3.73
C GLY A 428 -19.16 -16.24 -4.70
N VAL A 429 -18.77 -17.49 -5.02
CA VAL A 429 -19.59 -18.43 -5.79
C VAL A 429 -20.74 -18.91 -4.92
N SER A 430 -21.70 -18.02 -4.69
CA SER A 430 -23.00 -18.39 -4.13
C SER A 430 -23.77 -19.13 -5.21
N LEU A 431 -23.90 -20.45 -5.07
CA LEU A 431 -24.81 -21.28 -5.89
C LEU A 431 -26.29 -21.05 -5.53
N ALA A 432 -26.64 -19.86 -5.03
CA ALA A 432 -28.01 -19.41 -4.96
C ALA A 432 -28.55 -19.33 -6.39
N ALA A 433 -29.52 -20.18 -6.70
CA ALA A 433 -30.25 -20.15 -7.97
C ALA A 433 -30.72 -18.72 -8.29
N PRO A 434 -30.82 -18.34 -9.59
CA PRO A 434 -31.26 -17.00 -9.96
C PRO A 434 -32.57 -16.68 -9.24
N ALA A 435 -32.58 -15.56 -8.53
CA ALA A 435 -33.69 -15.18 -7.67
C ALA A 435 -34.90 -14.77 -8.52
N MET A 436 -35.69 -15.75 -8.94
CA MET A 436 -37.06 -15.56 -9.41
C MET A 436 -37.80 -14.70 -8.38
N GLY A 437 -38.23 -13.52 -8.82
CA GLY A 437 -38.57 -12.44 -7.91
C GLY A 437 -39.77 -12.74 -7.02
N GLY A 438 -39.54 -12.75 -5.70
CA GLY A 438 -40.53 -12.34 -4.71
C GLY A 438 -41.68 -13.31 -4.40
N MET A 439 -41.41 -14.31 -3.56
CA MET A 439 -42.36 -14.69 -2.52
C MET A 439 -41.79 -14.30 -1.15
N ALA A 440 -42.64 -13.72 -0.31
CA ALA A 440 -42.24 -13.13 0.94
C ALA A 440 -41.68 -14.17 1.92
N ALA A 441 -40.57 -13.84 2.58
CA ALA A 441 -40.14 -14.55 3.77
C ALA A 441 -41.17 -14.31 4.89
N MET A 442 -42.04 -15.30 5.15
CA MET A 442 -42.82 -15.34 6.39
C MET A 442 -41.87 -15.50 7.58
N PRO A 443 -42.08 -14.78 8.70
CA PRO A 443 -41.36 -15.10 9.93
C PRO A 443 -41.82 -16.46 10.45
N ALA A 444 -40.87 -17.35 10.75
CA ALA A 444 -41.17 -18.64 11.34
C ALA A 444 -41.79 -18.48 12.73
N ALA A 445 -42.96 -19.10 12.94
CA ALA A 445 -43.56 -19.20 14.27
C ALA A 445 -42.75 -20.19 15.15
N PRO A 446 -42.63 -19.96 16.46
CA PRO A 446 -41.85 -20.83 17.33
C PRO A 446 -42.57 -22.16 17.57
N ALA A 447 -41.86 -23.27 17.33
CA ALA A 447 -42.34 -24.59 17.70
C ALA A 447 -42.36 -24.75 19.24
N ARG A 448 -43.47 -25.32 19.76
CA ARG A 448 -43.59 -25.79 21.13
C ARG A 448 -43.33 -27.30 21.19
N GLY A 449 -42.76 -27.76 22.30
CA GLY A 449 -42.58 -29.18 22.63
C GLY A 449 -41.15 -29.67 22.37
N GLU A 450 -40.50 -30.42 23.27
CA GLU A 450 -40.90 -30.89 24.61
C GLU A 450 -39.66 -30.95 25.51
N ALA A 451 -39.82 -30.71 26.82
CA ALA A 451 -38.74 -30.82 27.81
C ALA A 451 -39.27 -31.37 29.14
N MET A 452 -38.83 -32.57 29.50
CA MET A 452 -39.06 -33.33 30.73
C MET A 452 -37.97 -34.44 30.70
N THR A 453 -37.20 -34.83 31.72
CA THR A 453 -37.15 -34.59 33.19
C THR A 453 -35.70 -34.96 33.63
N ASP A 454 -35.12 -34.73 34.82
CA ASP A 454 -35.57 -34.25 36.15
C ASP A 454 -34.34 -33.81 37.01
N GLN A 455 -34.58 -33.35 38.25
CA GLN A 455 -33.71 -33.41 39.46
C GLN A 455 -32.37 -32.62 39.52
N ALA A 456 -31.97 -32.03 40.66
CA ALA A 456 -32.69 -31.64 41.88
C ALA A 456 -31.91 -30.56 42.67
N SER A 457 -32.63 -29.77 43.49
CA SER A 457 -32.05 -28.86 44.50
C SER A 457 -31.94 -29.59 45.87
N PRO A 458 -31.19 -29.09 46.88
CA PRO A 458 -31.65 -27.92 47.66
C PRO A 458 -30.54 -26.96 48.18
N ALA A 459 -30.98 -25.76 48.61
CA ALA A 459 -30.25 -24.79 49.47
C ALA A 459 -30.88 -24.82 50.90
N PRO A 460 -30.77 -23.82 51.83
CA PRO A 460 -29.97 -22.57 51.96
C PRO A 460 -29.33 -22.50 53.40
N PRO A 461 -29.22 -21.39 54.19
CA PRO A 461 -29.33 -19.92 53.97
C PRO A 461 -28.28 -18.99 54.67
N GLY A 462 -28.38 -17.66 54.42
CA GLY A 462 -27.81 -16.56 55.22
C GLY A 462 -27.23 -15.41 54.36
N ALA A 463 -27.92 -14.28 54.15
CA ALA A 463 -28.01 -13.08 55.00
C ALA A 463 -26.66 -12.31 55.14
N ALA A 464 -26.54 -10.98 55.00
CA ALA A 464 -27.48 -9.90 54.61
C ALA A 464 -26.69 -8.66 54.08
N SER A 465 -27.38 -7.64 53.55
CA SER A 465 -26.84 -6.30 53.23
C SER A 465 -27.38 -5.27 54.25
N PRO A 466 -26.71 -4.11 54.50
CA PRO A 466 -27.03 -2.89 53.75
C PRO A 466 -25.83 -1.91 53.53
N ALA A 467 -26.09 -0.70 53.03
CA ALA A 467 -25.12 0.24 52.45
C ALA A 467 -24.75 1.50 53.33
N PRO A 468 -24.73 2.78 52.85
CA PRO A 468 -23.47 3.54 52.64
C PRO A 468 -23.39 4.94 53.33
N THR A 469 -22.20 5.58 53.44
CA THR A 469 -22.01 7.05 53.70
C THR A 469 -20.52 7.50 53.50
N PRO A 470 -20.08 8.81 53.59
CA PRO A 470 -19.23 9.42 52.54
C PRO A 470 -17.93 10.17 53.01
N MET A 471 -17.36 10.96 52.07
CA MET A 471 -16.37 12.09 52.14
C MET A 471 -16.32 12.92 53.45
N PRO A 472 -15.27 13.75 53.75
CA PRO A 472 -14.31 14.40 52.81
C PRO A 472 -12.83 14.59 53.26
N GLY A 473 -11.99 15.18 52.38
CA GLY A 473 -11.03 16.23 52.79
C GLY A 473 -9.52 16.00 52.65
N MET A 474 -8.96 16.26 51.45
CA MET A 474 -7.89 17.25 51.16
C MET A 474 -7.50 17.20 49.68
#